data_AF-A0A2S9YZ07-F1
#
_entry.id   AF-A0A2S9YZ07-F1
#
_cell.length_a   1.000
_cell.length_b   1.000
_cell.length_c   1.000
_cell.angle_alpha   90.00
_cell.angle_beta   90.00
_cell.angle_gamma   90.00
#
_symmetry.space_group_name_H-M   'P 1'
#
loop_
_entity.id
_entity.type
_entity.pdbx_description
1 polymer ?
#
loop_
_entity_poly.entity_id
_entity_poly.type
_entity_poly.pdbx_seq_one_letter_code
_entity_poly.pdbx_strand_id
1 'polypeptide(L)' 'MDLGKIGDKIRENKDAVAAKVEEAADKLIDSKLDGEKAQKAKDAIHSGLSKGVEELDKRLGGDKAGE' A
#
# COMPACT_ATOMS: atom_id res chain seq x y z
N MET A 1 -16.08 16.51 -3.46
CA MET A 1 -14.64 16.17 -3.60
C MET A 1 -14.59 14.83 -4.32
N ASP A 2 -14.01 14.80 -5.53
CA ASP A 2 -13.96 13.61 -6.40
C ASP A 2 -13.10 12.51 -5.78
N LEU A 3 -13.73 11.58 -5.06
CA LEU A 3 -13.06 10.34 -4.61
C LEU A 3 -12.53 9.53 -5.81
N GLY A 4 -13.18 9.63 -6.98
CA GLY A 4 -12.71 9.03 -8.23
C GLY A 4 -11.35 9.57 -8.70
N LYS A 5 -11.13 10.90 -8.66
CA LYS A 5 -9.84 11.51 -9.07
C LYS A 5 -8.70 11.21 -8.10
N ILE A 6 -9.02 11.10 -6.81
CA ILE A 6 -8.06 10.66 -5.78
C ILE A 6 -7.73 9.18 -6.01
N GLY A 7 -8.74 8.38 -6.34
CA GLY A 7 -8.59 6.98 -6.69
C GLY A 7 -7.69 6.75 -7.90
N ASP A 8 -7.95 7.40 -9.02
CA ASP A 8 -7.12 7.30 -10.23
C ASP A 8 -5.67 7.72 -9.94
N LYS A 9 -5.45 8.82 -9.21
CA LYS A 9 -4.09 9.24 -8.80
C LYS A 9 -3.41 8.21 -7.90
N ILE A 10 -4.14 7.61 -6.97
CA ILE A 10 -3.59 6.53 -6.13
C ILE A 10 -3.25 5.34 -7.01
N ARG A 11 -4.07 5.00 -8.01
CA ARG A 11 -3.83 3.87 -8.93
C ARG A 11 -2.62 4.11 -9.82
N GLU A 12 -2.48 5.31 -10.37
CA GLU A 12 -1.34 5.74 -11.18
C GLU A 12 -0.04 5.80 -10.36
N ASN A 13 -0.14 6.12 -9.07
CA ASN A 13 1.01 6.23 -8.17
C ASN A 13 1.11 5.05 -7.20
N LYS A 14 0.34 3.97 -7.36
CA LYS A 14 0.21 2.94 -6.32
C LYS A 14 1.55 2.25 -6.05
N ASP A 15 2.30 1.97 -7.10
CA ASP A 15 3.62 1.35 -7.00
C ASP A 15 4.63 2.31 -6.35
N ALA A 16 4.56 3.61 -6.69
CA ALA A 16 5.42 4.63 -6.10
C ALA A 16 5.08 4.90 -4.63
N VAL A 17 3.79 4.87 -4.26
CA VAL A 17 3.32 5.04 -2.89
C VAL A 17 3.65 3.79 -2.08
N ALA A 18 3.41 2.59 -2.62
CA ALA A 18 3.79 1.34 -1.98
C ALA A 18 5.29 1.29 -1.69
N ALA A 19 6.13 1.58 -2.69
CA ALA A 19 7.58 1.62 -2.52
C ALA A 19 8.02 2.64 -1.45
N LYS A 20 7.42 3.85 -1.43
CA LYS A 20 7.73 4.85 -0.40
C LYS A 20 7.28 4.45 1.00
N VAL A 21 6.09 3.84 1.11
CA VAL A 21 5.56 3.38 2.40
C VAL A 21 6.39 2.21 2.91
N GLU A 22 6.78 1.29 2.03
CA GLU A 22 7.66 0.17 2.35
C GLU A 22 9.03 0.68 2.82
N GLU A 23 9.65 1.62 2.11
CA GLU A 23 10.95 2.19 2.50
C GLU A 23 10.89 2.96 3.83
N ALA A 24 9.80 3.70 4.07
CA ALA A 24 9.58 4.40 5.34
C ALA A 24 9.30 3.44 6.49
N ALA A 25 8.51 2.40 6.23
CA ALA A 25 8.21 1.35 7.18
C ALA A 25 9.45 0.55 7.55
N ASP A 26 10.27 0.18 6.57
CA ASP A 26 11.54 -0.51 6.77
C ASP A 26 12.47 0.29 7.66
N LYS A 27 12.65 1.60 7.39
CA LYS A 27 13.47 2.48 8.23
C LYS A 27 12.94 2.59 9.66
N LEU A 28 11.61 2.69 9.82
CA LEU A 28 10.98 2.75 11.15
C LEU A 28 11.11 1.43 11.91
N ILE A 29 10.98 0.31 11.20
CA ILE A 29 11.15 -1.03 11.74
C ILE A 29 12.60 -1.23 12.16
N ASP A 30 13.56 -1.00 11.28
CA ASP A 30 14.99 -1.17 11.57
C ASP A 30 15.45 -0.22 12.69
N SER A 31 14.81 0.94 12.84
CA SER A 31 15.09 1.88 13.93
C SER A 31 14.45 1.49 15.27
N LYS A 32 13.46 0.58 15.30
CA LYS A 32 12.69 0.23 16.52
C LYS A 32 12.77 -1.25 16.90
N LEU A 33 13.09 -2.11 15.95
CA LEU A 33 13.09 -3.56 16.07
C LEU A 33 14.41 -4.08 15.49
N ASP A 34 15.08 -4.96 16.23
CA ASP A 34 16.29 -5.62 15.77
C ASP A 34 16.01 -7.09 15.40
N GLY A 35 16.76 -7.58 14.41
CA GLY A 35 16.81 -8.99 14.03
C GLY A 35 15.46 -9.58 13.58
N GLU A 36 15.10 -10.73 14.13
CA GLU A 36 13.97 -11.56 13.65
C GLU A 36 12.59 -10.86 13.73
N LYS A 37 12.42 -9.92 14.68
CA LYS A 37 11.17 -9.13 14.81
C LYS A 37 11.04 -8.09 13.71
N ALA A 38 12.16 -7.54 13.26
CA ALA A 38 12.18 -6.60 12.15
C ALA A 38 11.69 -7.29 10.87
N GLN A 39 12.26 -8.46 10.55
CA GLN A 39 11.83 -9.24 9.37
C GLN A 39 10.34 -9.56 9.39
N LYS A 40 9.80 -10.06 10.51
CA LYS A 40 8.34 -10.32 10.63
C LYS A 40 7.48 -9.08 10.43
N ALA A 41 7.93 -7.93 10.93
CA ALA A 41 7.19 -6.68 10.75
C ALA A 41 7.22 -6.21 9.29
N LYS A 42 8.37 -6.36 8.59
CA LYS A 42 8.49 -6.05 7.17
C LYS A 42 7.59 -6.93 6.33
N ASP A 43 7.59 -8.25 6.57
CA ASP A 43 6.69 -9.19 5.89
C ASP A 43 5.21 -8.85 6.11
N ALA A 44 4.81 -8.50 7.33
CA ALA A 44 3.44 -8.11 7.64
C ALA A 44 3.02 -6.82 6.91
N ILE A 45 3.91 -5.83 6.83
CA ILE A 45 3.66 -4.58 6.11
C ILE A 45 3.59 -4.82 4.61
N HIS A 46 4.51 -5.60 4.05
CA HIS A 46 4.54 -5.90 2.62
C HIS A 46 3.29 -6.68 2.18
N SER A 47 2.85 -7.65 3.01
CA SER A 47 1.58 -8.36 2.81
C SER A 47 0.36 -7.45 2.94
N GLY A 48 0.34 -6.56 3.95
CA GLY A 48 -0.74 -5.61 4.17
C GLY A 48 -0.86 -4.55 3.07
N LEU A 49 0.27 -4.03 2.59
CA LEU A 49 0.35 -3.10 1.46
C LEU A 49 -0.17 -3.75 0.19
N SER A 50 0.27 -4.97 -0.11
CA SER A 50 -0.19 -5.71 -1.31
C SER A 50 -1.71 -5.92 -1.28
N LYS A 51 -2.27 -6.38 -0.15
CA LYS A 51 -3.72 -6.55 0.01
C LYS A 51 -4.47 -5.23 -0.02
N GLY A 52 -3.91 -4.20 0.60
CA GLY A 52 -4.49 -2.85 0.63
C GLY A 52 -4.58 -2.24 -0.76
N VAL A 53 -3.51 -2.39 -1.57
CA VAL A 53 -3.48 -1.96 -2.97
C VAL A 53 -4.48 -2.76 -3.81
N GLU A 54 -4.59 -4.07 -3.61
CA GLU A 54 -5.54 -4.92 -4.33
C GLU A 54 -7.00 -4.57 -4.00
N GLU A 55 -7.30 -4.30 -2.72
CA GLU A 55 -8.61 -3.83 -2.26
C GLU A 55 -8.94 -2.43 -2.80
N LEU A 56 -7.94 -1.53 -2.84
CA LEU A 56 -8.08 -0.21 -3.47
C LEU A 56 -8.38 -0.34 -4.95
N ASP A 57 -7.68 -1.24 -5.65
CA ASP A 57 -7.89 -1.51 -7.07
C ASP A 57 -9.30 -2.08 -7.33
N LYS A 58 -9.80 -2.97 -6.46
CA LYS A 58 -11.19 -3.50 -6.53
C LYS A 58 -12.23 -2.40 -6.31
N ARG A 59 -12.03 -1.53 -5.32
CA ARG A 59 -12.98 -0.44 -5.00
C ARG A 59 -12.99 0.67 -6.05
N LEU A 60 -11.83 0.98 -6.63
CA LEU A 60 -11.70 2.00 -7.67
C LEU A 60 -11.96 1.47 -9.08
N GLY A 61 -11.79 0.16 -9.30
CA GLY A 61 -12.08 -0.52 -10.56
C GLY A 61 -13.53 -1.00 -10.66
N GLY A 62 -14.17 -1.31 -9.54
CA GLY A 62 -15.54 -1.82 -9.48
C GLY A 62 -16.59 -0.81 -9.95
N ASP A 63 -16.29 0.48 -9.94
CA ASP A 63 -17.21 1.55 -10.35
C ASP A 63 -17.39 1.66 -11.88
N LYS A 64 -16.56 0.97 -12.69
CA LYS A 64 -16.68 0.93 -14.17
C LYS A 64 -17.27 -0.36 -14.73
N ALA A 65 -17.68 -1.31 -13.88
CA ALA A 65 -18.28 -2.58 -14.32
C ALA A 65 -19.83 -2.57 -14.22
N GLY A 66 -20.44 -1.40 -14.10
CA GLY A 66 -21.88 -1.23 -13.92
C GLY A 66 -22.46 -0.06 -14.71
N GLU A 67 -22.21 0.01 -16.02
CA GLU A 67 -23.05 0.69 -17.01
C GLU A 67 -23.19 -0.18 -18.27
#